data_AF-A0A7I9Y0B6-F1
#
_entry.id   AF-A0A7I9Y0B6-F1
#
_cell.length_a   1.000
_cell.length_b   1.000
_cell.length_c   1.000
_cell.angle_alpha   90.00
_cell.angle_beta   90.00
_cell.angle_gamma   90.00
#
_symmetry.space_group_name_H-M   'P 1'
#
loop_
_entity.id
_entity.type
_entity.pdbx_description
1 polymer ?
#
loop_
_entity_poly.entity_id
_entity_poly.type
_entity_poly.pdbx_seq_one_letter_code
_entity_poly.pdbx_strand_id
1 'polypeptide(L)'
;MLICLLACYLTWHLRKTWAPLTYTDEHPPARDNPVAPAQRSPAAKAKASRQQTPHGTPRSFRALLDHLATLTRNQIRYHHTNIEIDTLTQPTPEQRRAFDLIGVTIPLTIAA
;
A
#
# COMPACT_ATOMS: atom_id res chain seq x y z
N MET A 1 16.42 -5.82 18.24
CA MET A 1 15.36 -5.04 18.91
C MET A 1 14.93 -3.81 18.10
N LEU A 2 15.85 -2.90 17.72
CA LEU A 2 15.51 -1.69 16.95
C LEU A 2 14.75 -1.97 15.64
N ILE A 3 15.22 -2.94 14.84
CA ILE A 3 14.60 -3.31 13.56
C ILE A 3 13.17 -3.85 13.74
N CYS A 4 12.90 -4.61 14.80
CA CYS A 4 11.57 -5.18 15.06
C CYS A 4 10.56 -4.08 15.44
N LEU A 5 10.98 -3.14 16.29
CA LEU A 5 10.15 -2.00 16.66
C LEU A 5 9.86 -1.12 15.44
N LEU A 6 10.87 -0.85 14.61
CA LEU A 6 10.69 -0.13 13.36
C LEU A 6 9.73 -0.85 12.42
N ALA A 7 9.90 -2.15 12.20
CA ALA A 7 9.01 -2.94 11.35
C ALA A 7 7.57 -2.95 11.87
N CYS A 8 7.38 -3.02 13.19
CA CYS A 8 6.06 -2.94 13.82
C CYS A 8 5.41 -1.57 13.57
N TYR A 9 6.16 -0.49 13.79
CA TYR A 9 5.70 0.87 13.54
C TYR A 9 5.35 1.10 12.06
N LEU A 10 6.22 0.70 11.14
CA LEU A 10 5.98 0.81 9.70
C LEU A 10 4.75 0.03 9.29
N THR A 11 4.59 -1.20 9.79
CA THR A 11 3.42 -2.03 9.48
C THR A 11 2.13 -1.37 9.99
N TRP A 12 2.14 -0.86 11.22
CA TRP A 12 0.99 -0.13 11.78
C TRP A 12 0.65 1.11 10.95
N HIS A 13 1.66 1.93 10.64
CA HIS A 13 1.50 3.16 9.88
C HIS A 13 0.96 2.88 8.48
N LEU A 14 1.57 1.96 7.74
CA LEU A 14 1.13 1.60 6.38
C LEU A 14 -0.28 1.02 6.37
N ARG A 15 -0.66 0.20 7.37
CA ARG A 15 -2.03 -0.34 7.45
C ARG A 15 -3.07 0.75 7.69
N LYS A 16 -2.73 1.77 8.49
CA LYS A 16 -3.59 2.93 8.72
C LYS A 16 -3.73 3.76 7.44
N THR A 17 -2.60 4.10 6.82
CA THR A 17 -2.56 5.00 5.65
C THR A 17 -3.14 4.36 4.39
N TRP A 18 -2.95 3.06 4.19
CA TRP A 18 -3.53 2.30 3.08
C TRP A 18 -4.89 1.65 3.39
N ALA A 19 -5.57 2.07 4.46
CA ALA A 19 -6.92 1.59 4.75
C ALA A 19 -7.90 1.76 3.56
N PRO A 20 -7.82 2.85 2.75
CA PRO A 20 -8.64 3.00 1.55
C PRO A 20 -8.35 2.05 0.39
N LEU A 21 -7.26 1.27 0.46
CA LEU A 21 -6.87 0.26 -0.54
C LEU A 21 -7.04 -1.18 -0.02
N THR A 22 -7.37 -1.32 1.26
CA THR A 22 -7.41 -2.63 1.94
C THR A 22 -8.75 -2.84 2.64
N TYR A 23 -8.92 -4.04 3.21
CA TYR A 23 -10.06 -4.36 4.08
C TYR A 23 -9.98 -3.72 5.48
N THR A 24 -8.96 -2.90 5.76
CA THR A 24 -8.88 -2.15 7.00
C THR A 24 -10.05 -1.18 7.11
N ASP A 25 -10.63 -1.11 8.31
CA ASP A 25 -11.68 -0.16 8.65
C ASP A 25 -11.09 1.25 8.81
N GLU A 26 -11.59 2.23 8.06
CA GLU A 26 -11.13 3.62 8.20
C GLU A 26 -11.73 4.33 9.42
N HIS A 27 -12.92 3.90 9.85
CA HIS A 27 -13.70 4.61 10.86
C HIS A 27 -14.19 3.63 11.94
N PRO A 28 -13.28 2.91 12.63
CA PRO A 28 -13.68 2.01 13.70
C PRO A 28 -14.40 2.81 14.80
N PRO A 29 -15.55 2.32 15.31
CA PRO A 29 -16.27 2.98 16.37
C PRO A 29 -15.40 3.10 17.63
N ALA A 30 -15.61 4.20 18.38
CA ALA A 30 -14.97 4.38 19.68
C ALA A 30 -15.36 3.23 20.63
N ARG A 31 -14.40 2.77 21.42
CA ARG A 31 -14.62 1.73 22.42
C ARG A 31 -14.77 2.40 23.78
N ASP A 32 -15.91 2.19 24.42
CA ASP A 32 -16.15 2.67 25.80
C ASP A 32 -15.29 1.93 26.82
N ASN A 33 -14.88 0.70 26.48
CA ASN A 33 -14.02 -0.14 27.30
C ASN A 33 -12.78 -0.60 26.49
N PRO A 34 -11.54 -0.31 26.96
CA PRO A 34 -10.30 -0.62 26.24
C PRO A 34 -10.07 -2.12 26.04
N VAL A 35 -10.71 -3.00 26.81
CA VAL A 35 -10.60 -4.47 26.70
C VAL A 35 -11.82 -5.12 26.04
N ALA A 36 -12.92 -4.40 25.79
CA ALA A 36 -14.11 -4.96 25.13
C ALA A 36 -13.88 -5.23 23.63
N PRO A 37 -14.38 -6.30 23.01
CA PRO A 37 -14.04 -6.65 21.63
C PRO A 37 -14.20 -5.50 20.62
N ALA A 38 -13.27 -5.38 19.68
CA ALA A 38 -13.32 -4.37 18.63
C ALA A 38 -14.52 -4.61 17.69
N GLN A 39 -15.27 -3.57 17.40
CA GLN A 39 -16.42 -3.62 16.49
C GLN A 39 -16.04 -3.05 15.12
N ARG A 40 -16.61 -3.61 14.05
CA ARG A 40 -16.45 -3.10 12.69
C ARG A 40 -17.52 -2.05 12.38
N SER A 41 -17.13 -0.98 11.72
CA SER A 41 -18.04 0.05 11.23
C SER A 41 -19.01 -0.49 10.17
N PRO A 42 -20.18 0.14 9.97
CA PRO A 42 -21.09 -0.20 8.87
C PRO A 42 -20.40 -0.12 7.49
N ALA A 43 -19.55 0.89 7.31
CA ALA A 43 -18.76 1.07 6.08
C ALA A 43 -17.79 -0.09 5.84
N ALA A 44 -17.10 -0.57 6.88
CA ALA A 44 -16.22 -1.73 6.76
C ALA A 44 -16.98 -3.03 6.48
N LYS A 45 -18.17 -3.21 7.06
CA LYS A 45 -19.04 -4.36 6.73
C LYS A 45 -19.48 -4.31 5.27
N ALA A 46 -19.89 -3.15 4.77
CA ALA A 46 -20.28 -2.95 3.37
C ALA A 46 -19.10 -3.13 2.39
N LYS A 47 -17.92 -2.62 2.75
CA LYS A 47 -16.67 -2.80 1.99
C LYS A 47 -16.32 -4.29 1.87
N ALA A 48 -16.41 -5.03 2.97
CA ALA A 48 -16.12 -6.46 3.01
C ALA A 48 -17.16 -7.29 2.22
N SER A 49 -18.45 -6.95 2.32
CA SER A 49 -19.50 -7.69 1.60
C SER A 49 -19.47 -7.44 0.10
N ARG A 50 -19.26 -6.20 -0.31
CA ARG A 50 -19.25 -5.80 -1.73
C ARG A 50 -17.92 -6.12 -2.41
N GLN A 51 -16.84 -6.24 -1.64
CA GLN A 51 -15.46 -6.32 -2.15
C GLN A 51 -15.17 -5.20 -3.17
N GLN A 52 -15.72 -4.01 -2.95
CA GLN A 52 -15.51 -2.86 -3.82
C GLN A 52 -15.32 -1.60 -2.97
N THR A 53 -14.41 -0.76 -3.43
CA THR A 53 -14.21 0.62 -2.96
C THR A 53 -14.39 1.57 -4.15
N PRO A 54 -14.51 2.89 -3.93
CA PRO A 54 -14.52 3.87 -5.01
C PRO A 54 -13.28 3.81 -5.94
N HIS A 55 -12.23 3.11 -5.51
CA HIS A 55 -10.95 3.04 -6.22
C HIS A 55 -10.61 1.62 -6.72
N GLY A 56 -11.59 0.72 -6.71
CA GLY A 56 -11.42 -0.68 -7.15
C GLY A 56 -11.61 -1.69 -6.03
N THR A 57 -11.23 -2.93 -6.31
CA THR A 57 -11.37 -4.05 -5.39
C THR A 57 -10.34 -3.93 -4.25
N PRO A 58 -10.76 -3.88 -2.97
CA PRO A 58 -9.83 -3.84 -1.84
C PRO A 58 -9.05 -5.16 -1.74
N ARG A 59 -7.80 -5.07 -1.29
CA ARG A 59 -6.91 -6.22 -1.15
C ARG A 59 -6.52 -6.50 0.30
N SER A 60 -5.98 -7.68 0.56
CA SER A 60 -5.27 -7.92 1.82
C SER A 60 -3.98 -7.07 1.84
N PHE A 61 -3.46 -6.75 3.02
CA PHE A 61 -2.22 -5.97 3.15
C PHE A 61 -1.05 -6.65 2.40
N ARG A 62 -0.94 -7.98 2.52
CA ARG A 62 0.08 -8.75 1.81
C ARG A 62 -0.10 -8.67 0.30
N ALA A 63 -1.32 -8.87 -0.20
CA ALA A 63 -1.60 -8.78 -1.64
C ALA A 63 -1.36 -7.36 -2.19
N LEU A 64 -1.57 -6.32 -1.39
CA LEU A 64 -1.18 -4.95 -1.75
C LEU A 64 0.35 -4.83 -1.89
N LEU A 65 1.13 -5.36 -0.95
CA LEU A 65 2.59 -5.38 -1.06
C LEU A 65 3.07 -6.17 -2.28
N ASP A 66 2.48 -7.34 -2.53
CA ASP A 66 2.80 -8.16 -3.70
C ASP A 66 2.49 -7.41 -5.02
N HIS A 67 1.38 -6.67 -5.05
CA HIS A 67 1.04 -5.81 -6.20
C HIS A 67 2.01 -4.63 -6.35
N LEU A 68 2.40 -3.98 -5.25
CA LEU A 68 3.40 -2.90 -5.29
C LEU A 68 4.77 -3.42 -5.75
N ALA A 69 5.13 -4.66 -5.42
CA ALA A 69 6.38 -5.28 -5.86
C ALA A 69 6.47 -5.47 -7.39
N THR A 70 5.35 -5.38 -8.11
CA THR A 70 5.34 -5.38 -9.59
C THR A 70 5.76 -4.05 -10.21
N LEU A 71 5.92 -2.99 -9.40
CA LEU A 71 6.51 -1.73 -9.82
C LEU A 71 8.03 -1.89 -9.86
N THR A 72 8.57 -2.24 -11.03
CA THR A 72 9.98 -2.55 -11.21
C THR A 72 10.73 -1.39 -11.86
N ARG A 73 12.00 -1.28 -11.50
CA ARG A 73 13.01 -0.54 -12.27
C ARG A 73 13.69 -1.51 -13.20
N ASN A 74 13.68 -1.19 -14.48
CA ASN A 74 14.31 -1.96 -15.54
C ASN A 74 15.49 -1.15 -16.09
N GLN A 75 16.62 -1.82 -16.31
CA GLN A 75 17.76 -1.24 -17.02
C GLN A 75 17.82 -1.91 -18.39
N ILE A 76 17.60 -1.13 -19.45
CA ILE A 76 17.55 -1.62 -20.83
C ILE A 76 18.91 -1.32 -21.48
N ARG A 77 19.62 -2.37 -21.89
CA ARG A 77 20.88 -2.25 -22.64
C ARG A 77 20.65 -2.65 -24.10
N TYR A 78 21.00 -1.78 -25.03
CA TYR A 78 20.92 -2.10 -26.46
C TYR A 78 22.16 -2.89 -26.89
N HIS A 79 21.94 -4.07 -27.50
CA HIS A 79 23.02 -4.88 -28.02
C HIS A 79 23.89 -4.10 -29.02
N HIS A 80 25.20 -4.34 -28.98
CA HIS A 80 26.20 -3.69 -29.83
C HIS A 80 26.33 -2.16 -29.65
N THR A 81 25.81 -1.62 -28.54
CA THR A 81 26.03 -0.23 -28.13
C THR A 81 26.47 -0.17 -26.68
N ASN A 82 27.02 0.97 -26.24
CA ASN A 82 27.27 1.25 -24.82
C ASN A 82 26.13 2.08 -24.19
N ILE A 83 24.92 2.02 -24.77
CA ILE A 83 23.76 2.80 -24.33
C ILE A 83 22.95 1.97 -23.34
N GLU A 84 22.73 2.55 -22.16
CA GLU A 84 21.85 2.02 -21.12
C GLU A 84 20.79 3.03 -20.76
N ILE A 85 19.55 2.57 -20.63
CA ILE A 85 18.40 3.41 -20.26
C ILE A 85 17.72 2.81 -19.04
N ASP A 86 17.68 3.60 -17.97
CA ASP A 86 16.84 3.31 -16.81
C ASP A 86 15.38 3.62 -17.13
N THR A 87 14.51 2.63 -16.99
CA THR A 87 13.08 2.73 -17.24
C THR A 87 12.31 2.20 -16.04
N LEU A 88 11.33 2.96 -15.54
CA LEU A 88 10.35 2.42 -14.62
C LEU A 88 9.18 1.81 -15.37
N THR A 89 8.59 0.74 -14.84
CA THR A 89 7.29 0.29 -15.32
C THR A 89 6.24 1.37 -15.09
N GLN A 90 5.30 1.51 -16.03
CA GLN A 90 4.24 2.50 -15.90
C GLN A 90 3.34 2.11 -14.71
N PRO A 91 3.27 2.93 -13.65
CA PRO A 91 2.56 2.53 -12.44
C PRO A 91 1.05 2.48 -12.70
N THR A 92 0.37 1.47 -12.17
CA THR A 92 -1.10 1.38 -12.23
C THR A 92 -1.74 2.50 -11.39
N PRO A 93 -3.02 2.86 -11.62
CA PRO A 93 -3.71 3.86 -10.81
C PRO A 93 -3.66 3.55 -9.31
N GLU A 94 -3.74 2.27 -8.95
CA GLU A 94 -3.67 1.82 -7.57
C GLU A 94 -2.25 1.94 -6.97
N GLN A 95 -1.20 1.65 -7.76
CA GLN A 95 0.18 1.87 -7.33
C GLN A 95 0.43 3.35 -7.06
N ARG A 96 0.02 4.26 -7.96
CA ARG A 96 0.15 5.71 -7.73
C ARG A 96 -0.56 6.13 -6.46
N ARG A 97 -1.81 5.68 -6.27
CA ARG A 97 -2.61 5.99 -5.09
C ARG A 97 -1.97 5.51 -3.79
N ALA A 98 -1.29 4.36 -3.79
CA ALA A 98 -0.58 3.89 -2.61
C ALA A 98 0.54 4.85 -2.18
N PHE A 99 1.29 5.41 -3.13
CA PHE A 99 2.32 6.41 -2.90
C PHE A 99 1.73 7.78 -2.51
N ASP A 100 0.64 8.20 -3.17
CA ASP A 100 -0.08 9.43 -2.82
C ASP A 100 -0.60 9.41 -1.38
N LEU A 101 -1.15 8.28 -0.93
CA LEU A 101 -1.67 8.11 0.43
C LEU A 101 -0.59 8.27 1.50
N ILE A 102 0.65 7.82 1.23
CA ILE A 102 1.79 7.98 2.15
C ILE A 102 2.55 9.30 1.94
N GLY A 103 2.10 10.15 1.02
CA GLY A 103 2.66 11.48 0.79
C GLY A 103 4.05 11.49 0.18
N VAL A 104 4.42 10.44 -0.57
CA VAL A 104 5.73 10.36 -1.24
C VAL A 104 5.57 10.09 -2.72
N THR A 105 6.48 10.61 -3.54
CA THR A 105 6.52 10.31 -4.97
C THR A 105 7.06 8.91 -5.21
N ILE A 106 6.63 8.26 -6.30
CA ILE A 106 7.24 7.00 -6.74
C ILE A 106 8.73 7.24 -7.02
N PRO A 107 9.64 6.52 -6.35
CA PRO A 107 11.07 6.79 -6.45
C PRO A 107 11.61 6.46 -7.85
N LEU A 108 12.09 7.50 -8.54
CA LEU A 108 12.73 7.41 -9.85
C LEU A 108 14.20 7.00 -9.77
N THR A 109 14.82 7.06 -8.60
CA THR A 109 16.18 6.56 -8.30
C THR A 109 16.23 5.99 -6.87
N ILE A 110 17.19 5.13 -6.57
CA ILE A 110 17.53 4.80 -5.18
C ILE A 110 18.40 5.96 -4.67
N ALA A 111 18.05 6.57 -3.54
CA ALA A 111 18.92 7.54 -2.91
C ALA A 111 20.20 6.82 -2.46
N ALA A 112 21.35 7.34 -2.88
CA ALA A 112 22.67 6.85 -2.52
C ALA A 112 22.93 7.00 -1.01
#